data_AF-D3IN06-F1
#
_entry.id   AF-D3IN06-F1
#
_cell.length_a   1.000
_cell.length_b   1.000
_cell.length_c   1.000
_cell.angle_alpha   90.00
_cell.angle_beta   90.00
_cell.angle_gamma   90.00
#
_symmetry.space_group_name_H-M   'P 1'
#
loop_
_entity.id
_entity.type
_entity.pdbx_description
1 polymer ?
#
loop_
_entity_poly.entity_id
_entity_poly.type
_entity_poly.pdbx_seq_one_letter_code
_entity_poly.pdbx_strand_id
1 'polypeptide(L)'
;MFPQIKNVGIERTMEYTNYFIDNKPVYLINYKLRNVADEDYWIWFDNTNIENRTSKELIRKHFFSRDGDFILCQIALDFNIESYSPDLLSNFTKEIKPKSQFMISFYAKDVADTTIVRDYMKEHLVIIEKQKILRYIKNADSFNSKIFFSLDNMLILYEQLYSLVKSSIKDK
;
A
#
# COMPACT_ATOMS: atom_id res chain seq x y z
N MET A 1 -12.36 0.91 19.81
CA MET A 1 -13.14 1.38 18.65
C MET A 1 -12.34 2.50 17.99
N PHE A 2 -11.85 2.29 16.78
CA PHE A 2 -10.85 3.19 16.17
C PHE A 2 -11.52 4.27 15.32
N PRO A 3 -10.99 5.51 15.30
CA PRO A 3 -11.56 6.59 14.50
C PRO A 3 -11.42 6.31 13.00
N GLN A 4 -12.54 6.39 12.29
CA GLN A 4 -12.59 6.25 10.83
C GLN A 4 -11.89 7.44 10.16
N ILE A 5 -10.72 7.20 9.56
CA ILE A 5 -10.13 8.14 8.59
C ILE A 5 -10.93 7.98 7.29
N LYS A 6 -11.79 8.96 6.98
CA LYS A 6 -12.70 8.91 5.81
C LYS A 6 -11.94 9.02 4.48
N ASN A 7 -11.53 7.89 3.93
CA ASN A 7 -11.66 7.67 2.48
C ASN A 7 -13.02 6.98 2.32
N VAL A 8 -14.01 7.69 1.78
CA VAL A 8 -15.45 7.39 1.91
C VAL A 8 -15.85 5.96 1.47
N GLY A 9 -15.00 5.23 0.73
CA GLY A 9 -15.25 3.86 0.31
C GLY A 9 -14.37 2.75 0.90
N ILE A 10 -13.36 3.05 1.72
CA ILE A 10 -12.43 2.03 2.26
C ILE A 10 -12.47 2.02 3.78
N GLU A 11 -12.99 0.93 4.34
CA GLU A 11 -12.92 0.62 5.76
C GLU A 11 -11.54 0.07 6.13
N ARG A 12 -11.03 0.52 7.27
CA ARG A 12 -9.72 0.13 7.81
C ARG A 12 -9.92 -0.55 9.15
N THR A 13 -9.40 -1.75 9.31
CA THR A 13 -9.42 -2.47 10.59
C THR A 13 -8.02 -2.98 10.90
N MET A 14 -7.64 -2.92 12.17
CA MET A 14 -6.38 -3.47 12.64
C MET A 14 -6.67 -4.53 13.69
N GLU A 15 -6.17 -5.74 13.46
CA GLU A 15 -6.24 -6.85 14.39
C GLU A 15 -4.83 -7.20 14.87
N TYR A 16 -4.73 -7.57 16.13
CA TYR A 16 -3.47 -7.95 16.75
C TYR A 16 -3.60 -9.35 17.32
N THR A 17 -2.65 -10.21 16.96
CA THR A 17 -2.57 -11.58 17.48
C THR A 17 -1.16 -11.81 18.01
N ASN A 18 -1.08 -12.36 19.21
CA ASN A 18 0.16 -12.85 19.79
C ASN A 18 0.07 -14.37 20.00
N TYR A 19 1.15 -15.08 19.69
CA TYR A 19 1.27 -16.50 19.94
C TYR A 19 2.72 -16.86 20.24
N PHE A 20 2.96 -18.08 20.71
CA PHE A 20 4.30 -18.56 21.05
C PHE A 20 4.73 -19.66 20.07
N ILE A 21 5.94 -19.53 19.54
CA ILE A 21 6.64 -20.60 18.81
C ILE A 21 7.92 -20.89 19.59
N ASP A 22 8.11 -22.13 20.06
CA ASP A 22 9.27 -22.54 20.86
C ASP A 22 9.56 -21.63 22.06
N ASN A 23 8.49 -21.29 22.82
CA ASN A 23 8.52 -20.34 23.94
C ASN A 23 8.97 -18.92 23.59
N LYS A 24 9.05 -18.57 22.30
CA LYS A 24 9.34 -17.20 21.84
C LYS A 24 8.05 -16.53 21.39
N PRO A 25 7.78 -15.28 21.84
CA PRO A 25 6.60 -14.57 21.41
C PRO A 25 6.72 -14.14 19.95
N VAL A 26 5.64 -14.34 19.22
CA VAL A 26 5.47 -13.95 17.83
C VAL A 26 4.22 -13.09 17.74
N TYR A 27 4.35 -11.99 17.00
CA TYR A 27 3.30 -11.01 16.86
C TYR A 27 2.88 -10.89 15.41
N LEU A 28 1.57 -10.87 15.19
CA LEU A 28 0.95 -10.64 13.89
C LEU A 28 -0.01 -9.45 14.01
N ILE A 29 0.30 -8.38 13.28
CA ILE A 29 -0.59 -7.22 13.14
C ILE A 29 -1.21 -7.28 11.75
N ASN A 30 -2.53 -7.48 11.66
CA ASN A 30 -3.25 -7.51 10.40
C ASN A 30 -3.93 -6.17 10.17
N TYR A 31 -3.45 -5.41 9.19
CA TYR A 31 -4.08 -4.19 8.70
C TYR A 31 -4.95 -4.50 7.48
N LYS A 32 -6.26 -4.51 7.69
CA LYS A 32 -7.26 -4.87 6.69
C LYS A 32 -7.85 -3.63 6.04
N LEU A 33 -7.91 -3.65 4.72
CA LEU A 33 -8.57 -2.67 3.86
C LEU A 33 -9.76 -3.34 3.20
N ARG A 34 -10.98 -2.91 3.51
CA ARG A 34 -12.19 -3.43 2.88
C ARG A 34 -12.85 -2.35 2.04
N ASN A 35 -13.09 -2.65 0.77
CA ASN A 35 -13.85 -1.77 -0.10
C ASN A 35 -15.34 -1.96 0.16
N VAL A 36 -15.97 -0.95 0.74
CA VAL A 36 -17.42 -0.93 1.03
C VAL A 36 -18.20 -0.11 0.01
N ALA A 37 -17.52 0.61 -0.89
CA ALA A 37 -18.12 1.30 -2.01
C ALA A 37 -18.43 0.35 -3.18
N ASP A 38 -18.94 0.95 -4.26
CA ASP A 38 -19.23 0.28 -5.53
C ASP A 38 -18.21 0.63 -6.62
N GLU A 39 -17.20 1.44 -6.28
CA GLU A 39 -16.10 1.84 -7.16
C GLU A 39 -14.80 1.11 -6.82
N ASP A 40 -13.94 0.89 -7.82
CA ASP A 40 -12.59 0.36 -7.62
C ASP A 40 -11.68 1.39 -6.92
N TYR A 41 -10.81 0.92 -6.03
CA TYR A 41 -9.74 1.73 -5.44
C TYR A 41 -8.39 1.15 -5.80
N TRP A 42 -7.43 2.01 -6.11
CA TRP A 42 -6.03 1.63 -6.23
C TRP A 42 -5.27 2.13 -5.00
N ILE A 43 -4.38 1.28 -4.49
CA ILE A 43 -3.55 1.57 -3.33
C ILE A 43 -2.07 1.35 -3.66
N TRP A 44 -1.22 2.11 -3.00
CA TRP A 44 0.23 1.96 -3.03
C TRP A 44 0.87 2.58 -1.79
N PHE A 45 2.16 2.33 -1.58
CA PHE A 45 2.94 2.99 -0.54
C PHE A 45 3.76 4.13 -1.15
N ASP A 46 3.75 5.28 -0.48
CA ASP A 46 4.62 6.39 -0.81
C ASP A 46 5.80 6.42 0.17
N ASN A 47 7.02 6.60 -0.33
CA ASN A 47 8.23 6.68 0.50
C ASN A 47 8.33 7.97 1.33
N THR A 48 7.44 8.93 1.13
CA THR A 48 7.35 10.18 1.87
C THR A 48 5.97 10.34 2.50
N ASN A 49 5.91 11.15 3.57
CA ASN A 49 4.63 11.44 4.21
C ASN A 49 3.66 12.10 3.20
N ILE A 50 2.46 11.54 3.10
CA ILE A 50 1.40 11.91 2.15
C ILE A 50 0.44 12.96 2.71
N GLU A 51 0.56 13.31 3.99
CA GLU A 51 -0.25 14.32 4.65
C GLU A 51 -0.14 15.65 3.88
N ASN A 52 -1.28 16.28 3.63
CA ASN A 52 -1.41 17.50 2.84
C ASN A 52 -1.10 17.40 1.34
N ARG A 53 -0.79 16.21 0.79
CA ARG A 53 -0.63 16.02 -0.66
C ARG A 53 -1.97 15.83 -1.36
N THR A 54 -2.10 16.41 -2.53
CA THR A 54 -3.25 16.21 -3.40
C THR A 54 -3.18 14.87 -4.13
N SER A 55 -4.35 14.32 -4.51
CA SER A 55 -4.41 13.13 -5.36
C SER A 55 -3.59 13.29 -6.65
N LYS A 56 -3.58 14.48 -7.26
CA LYS A 56 -2.80 14.77 -8.47
C LYS A 56 -1.30 14.59 -8.23
N GLU A 57 -0.77 15.11 -7.12
CA GLU A 57 0.65 15.01 -6.78
C GLU A 57 1.04 13.56 -6.52
N LEU A 58 0.22 12.82 -5.77
CA LEU A 58 0.45 11.41 -5.46
C LEU A 58 0.43 10.54 -6.73
N ILE A 59 -0.54 10.73 -7.61
CA ILE A 59 -0.64 10.02 -8.90
C ILE A 59 0.57 10.34 -9.79
N ARG A 60 0.93 11.63 -9.90
CA ARG A 60 2.08 12.05 -10.70
C ARG A 60 3.36 11.43 -10.17
N LYS A 61 3.57 11.46 -8.86
CA LYS A 61 4.76 10.89 -8.25
C LYS A 61 4.84 9.39 -8.50
N HIS A 62 3.76 8.64 -8.24
CA HIS A 62 3.76 7.17 -8.37
C HIS A 62 3.92 6.70 -9.83
N PHE A 63 3.13 7.26 -10.75
CA PHE A 63 3.08 6.73 -12.13
C PHE A 63 4.07 7.39 -13.09
N PHE A 64 4.56 8.61 -12.79
CA PHE A 64 5.38 9.38 -13.74
C PHE A 64 6.77 9.75 -13.22
N SER A 65 7.10 9.48 -11.96
CA SER A 65 8.50 9.60 -11.53
C SER A 65 9.34 8.52 -12.17
N ARG A 66 10.60 8.85 -12.43
CA ARG A 66 11.60 7.85 -12.79
C ARG A 66 11.95 7.03 -11.56
N ASP A 67 11.97 5.73 -11.75
CA ASP A 67 12.50 4.75 -10.82
C ASP A 67 13.55 3.92 -11.57
N GLY A 68 14.82 4.21 -11.32
CA GLY A 68 15.92 3.75 -12.16
C GLY A 68 15.75 4.19 -13.63
N ASP A 69 15.67 3.22 -14.53
CA ASP A 69 15.61 3.43 -15.99
C ASP A 69 14.18 3.51 -16.55
N PHE A 70 13.15 3.34 -15.71
CA PHE A 70 11.77 3.27 -16.17
C PHE A 70 10.85 4.24 -15.43
N ILE A 71 9.66 4.38 -16.02
CA ILE A 71 8.51 5.06 -15.42
C ILE A 71 7.39 4.02 -15.33
N LEU A 72 6.74 3.91 -14.17
CA LEU A 72 5.72 2.88 -13.95
C LEU A 72 4.59 2.94 -15.00
N CYS A 73 4.16 4.14 -15.42
CA CYS A 73 3.16 4.28 -16.48
C CYS A 73 3.61 3.69 -17.84
N GLN A 74 4.90 3.72 -18.16
CA GLN A 74 5.42 3.11 -19.39
C GLN A 74 5.36 1.59 -19.31
N ILE A 75 5.81 1.02 -18.18
CA ILE A 75 5.69 -0.42 -17.88
C ILE A 75 4.22 -0.84 -17.92
N ALA A 76 3.34 -0.06 -17.29
CA ALA A 76 1.91 -0.32 -17.24
C ALA A 76 1.25 -0.43 -18.62
N LEU A 77 1.77 0.28 -19.62
CA LEU A 77 1.26 0.26 -20.99
C LEU A 77 1.98 -0.76 -21.88
N ASP A 78 3.02 -1.43 -21.38
CA ASP A 78 3.76 -2.45 -22.12
C ASP A 78 3.13 -3.83 -21.94
N PHE A 79 2.60 -4.38 -23.02
CA PHE A 79 1.99 -5.72 -23.06
C PHE A 79 3.01 -6.85 -23.24
N ASN A 80 4.28 -6.53 -23.56
CA ASN A 80 5.34 -7.51 -23.74
C ASN A 80 6.00 -7.94 -22.43
N ILE A 81 5.57 -7.39 -21.30
CA ILE A 81 6.10 -7.78 -19.99
C ILE A 81 5.63 -9.20 -19.67
N GLU A 82 6.56 -10.14 -19.59
CA GLU A 82 6.28 -11.53 -19.20
C GLU A 82 6.00 -11.63 -17.70
N SER A 83 6.84 -11.00 -16.87
CA SER A 83 6.75 -10.98 -15.42
C SER A 83 7.10 -9.62 -14.84
N TYR A 84 6.40 -9.22 -13.78
CA TYR A 84 6.65 -7.99 -13.04
C TYR A 84 6.67 -8.31 -11.54
N SER A 85 7.77 -8.00 -10.87
CA SER A 85 7.89 -8.16 -9.42
C SER A 85 7.98 -6.79 -8.79
N PRO A 86 6.88 -6.27 -8.20
CA PRO A 86 6.90 -4.95 -7.62
C PRO A 86 7.79 -4.91 -6.37
N ASP A 87 8.52 -3.82 -6.21
CA ASP A 87 9.11 -3.42 -4.94
C ASP A 87 8.09 -2.56 -4.16
N LEU A 88 8.01 -2.81 -2.84
CA LEU A 88 6.94 -2.33 -1.98
C LEU A 88 6.80 -0.80 -1.97
N LEU A 89 7.92 -0.07 -2.05
CA LEU A 89 7.97 1.39 -1.86
C LEU A 89 8.15 2.18 -3.13
N SER A 90 8.40 1.49 -4.23
CA SER A 90 8.64 2.11 -5.52
C SER A 90 7.43 1.98 -6.44
N ASN A 91 6.94 0.77 -6.64
CA ASN A 91 6.09 0.50 -7.79
C ASN A 91 4.96 -0.52 -7.52
N PHE A 92 4.85 -1.00 -6.28
CA PHE A 92 3.67 -1.72 -5.79
C PHE A 92 2.39 -0.94 -6.06
N THR A 93 1.44 -1.58 -6.72
CA THR A 93 0.07 -1.08 -6.89
C THR A 93 -0.89 -2.24 -6.69
N LYS A 94 -1.94 -2.07 -5.88
CA LYS A 94 -3.02 -3.06 -5.71
C LYS A 94 -4.35 -2.42 -6.03
N GLU A 95 -5.15 -3.10 -6.86
CA GLU A 95 -6.56 -2.77 -7.05
C GLU A 95 -7.39 -3.52 -5.99
N ILE A 96 -8.29 -2.79 -5.33
CA ILE A 96 -9.29 -3.32 -4.41
C ILE A 96 -10.66 -3.08 -5.03
N LYS A 97 -11.22 -4.14 -5.61
CA LYS A 97 -12.55 -4.13 -6.23
C LYS A 97 -13.66 -3.97 -5.19
N PRO A 98 -14.87 -3.54 -5.59
CA PRO A 98 -16.03 -3.48 -4.72
C PRO A 98 -16.22 -4.75 -3.91
N LYS A 99 -16.54 -4.57 -2.62
CA LYS A 99 -16.79 -5.64 -1.63
C LYS A 99 -15.61 -6.59 -1.39
N SER A 100 -14.47 -6.36 -2.02
CA SER A 100 -13.24 -7.12 -1.81
C SER A 100 -12.42 -6.54 -0.65
N GLN A 101 -11.44 -7.30 -0.19
CA GLN A 101 -10.53 -6.87 0.86
C GLN A 101 -9.07 -7.12 0.48
N PHE A 102 -8.17 -6.33 1.04
CA PHE A 102 -6.75 -6.55 1.01
C PHE A 102 -6.18 -6.50 2.43
N MET A 103 -5.33 -7.45 2.78
CA MET A 103 -4.74 -7.55 4.11
C MET A 103 -3.24 -7.37 4.07
N ILE A 104 -2.73 -6.45 4.87
CA ILE A 104 -1.30 -6.28 5.08
C ILE A 104 -0.97 -6.80 6.47
N SER A 105 -0.25 -7.91 6.53
CA SER A 105 0.16 -8.57 7.76
C SER A 105 1.58 -8.16 8.10
N PHE A 106 1.79 -7.61 9.30
CA PHE A 106 3.11 -7.35 9.84
C PHE A 106 3.47 -8.44 10.83
N TYR A 107 4.56 -9.13 10.52
CA TYR A 107 5.10 -10.20 11.37
C TYR A 107 6.30 -9.67 12.13
N ALA A 108 6.31 -9.84 13.46
CA ALA A 108 7.44 -9.48 14.29
C ALA A 108 7.83 -10.62 15.22
N LYS A 109 9.14 -10.79 15.41
CA LYS A 109 9.68 -11.59 16.51
C LYS A 109 9.95 -10.67 17.69
N ASP A 110 9.66 -11.14 18.90
CA ASP A 110 10.00 -10.50 20.18
C ASP A 110 9.23 -9.21 20.54
N VAL A 111 9.05 -8.24 19.64
CA VAL A 111 8.32 -6.99 19.91
C VAL A 111 7.58 -6.49 18.66
N ALA A 112 6.33 -6.05 18.83
CA ALA A 112 5.62 -5.27 17.83
C ALA A 112 4.84 -4.12 18.49
N ASP A 113 5.04 -2.90 18.00
CA ASP A 113 4.22 -1.75 18.36
C ASP A 113 3.19 -1.44 17.26
N THR A 114 1.93 -1.64 17.60
CA THR A 114 0.77 -1.35 16.72
C THR A 114 0.65 0.13 16.37
N THR A 115 1.18 1.02 17.22
CA THR A 115 1.23 2.48 17.00
C THR A 115 2.09 2.81 15.79
N ILE A 116 3.28 2.18 15.68
CA ILE A 116 4.20 2.36 14.54
C ILE A 116 3.54 1.91 13.24
N VAL A 117 2.88 0.75 13.23
CA VAL A 117 2.14 0.28 12.06
C VAL A 117 1.04 1.25 11.69
N ARG A 118 0.20 1.65 12.65
CA ARG A 118 -0.92 2.56 12.41
C ARG A 118 -0.44 3.89 11.83
N ASP A 119 0.58 4.48 12.41
CA ASP A 119 1.06 5.81 12.02
C ASP A 119 1.74 5.74 10.64
N TYR A 120 2.53 4.69 10.38
CA TYR A 120 3.09 4.45 9.04
C TYR A 120 1.99 4.28 7.99
N MET A 121 0.98 3.44 8.26
CA MET A 121 -0.13 3.24 7.32
C MET A 121 -0.91 4.53 7.08
N LYS A 122 -1.05 5.38 8.10
CA LYS A 122 -1.70 6.70 7.96
C LYS A 122 -0.87 7.64 7.08
N GLU A 123 0.44 7.65 7.26
CA GLU A 123 1.36 8.60 6.64
C GLU A 123 1.83 8.19 5.23
N HIS A 124 1.77 6.89 4.90
CA HIS A 124 2.40 6.35 3.69
C HIS A 124 1.47 5.56 2.77
N LEU A 125 0.34 5.02 3.26
CA LEU A 125 -0.58 4.29 2.39
C LEU A 125 -1.47 5.25 1.60
N VAL A 126 -1.22 5.32 0.30
CA VAL A 126 -2.08 6.05 -0.63
C VAL A 126 -3.26 5.18 -1.03
N ILE A 127 -4.46 5.78 -1.04
CA ILE A 127 -5.69 5.13 -1.44
C ILE A 127 -6.47 6.11 -2.31
N ILE A 128 -6.65 5.79 -3.58
CA ILE A 128 -7.34 6.67 -4.55
C ILE A 128 -8.37 5.87 -5.35
N GLU A 129 -9.56 6.43 -5.48
CA GLU A 129 -10.62 5.91 -6.34
C GLU A 129 -10.15 5.88 -7.80
N LYS A 130 -10.34 4.76 -8.49
CA LYS A 130 -9.89 4.55 -9.87
C LYS A 130 -10.36 5.65 -10.82
N GLN A 131 -11.60 6.10 -10.69
CA GLN A 131 -12.15 7.21 -11.50
C GLN A 131 -11.33 8.50 -11.39
N LYS A 132 -10.76 8.80 -10.22
CA LYS A 132 -9.86 9.95 -10.07
C LYS A 132 -8.55 9.73 -10.80
N ILE A 133 -8.02 8.50 -10.81
CA ILE A 133 -6.80 8.16 -11.53
C ILE A 133 -7.00 8.30 -13.04
N LEU A 134 -8.11 7.80 -13.57
CA LEU A 134 -8.44 7.90 -14.99
C LEU A 134 -8.55 9.33 -15.51
N ARG A 135 -8.96 10.29 -14.66
CA ARG A 135 -8.96 11.72 -15.00
C ARG A 135 -7.56 12.28 -15.23
N TYR A 136 -6.52 11.71 -14.60
CA TYR A 136 -5.13 12.13 -14.75
C TYR A 136 -4.34 11.25 -15.72
N ILE A 137 -4.72 9.99 -15.86
CA ILE A 137 -4.09 9.00 -16.73
C ILE A 137 -5.18 8.41 -17.63
N LYS A 138 -5.40 9.01 -18.80
CA LYS A 138 -6.53 8.65 -19.69
C LYS A 138 -6.59 7.16 -20.06
N ASN A 139 -5.44 6.50 -20.13
CA ASN A 139 -5.32 5.10 -20.56
C ASN A 139 -5.09 4.13 -19.38
N ALA A 140 -5.33 4.55 -18.13
CA ALA A 140 -5.08 3.68 -16.97
C ALA A 140 -5.97 2.41 -16.98
N ASP A 141 -7.14 2.44 -17.62
CA ASP A 141 -7.98 1.25 -17.81
C ASP A 141 -7.35 0.20 -18.74
N SER A 142 -6.38 0.60 -19.56
CA SER A 142 -5.63 -0.29 -20.44
C SER A 142 -4.33 -0.77 -19.82
N PHE A 143 -4.09 -0.48 -18.53
CA PHE A 143 -2.90 -0.96 -17.85
C PHE A 143 -2.86 -2.49 -17.83
N ASN A 144 -1.69 -3.03 -18.17
CA ASN A 144 -1.41 -4.45 -18.10
C ASN A 144 -1.65 -4.95 -16.68
N SER A 145 -2.54 -5.93 -16.51
CA SER A 145 -2.94 -6.42 -15.19
C SER A 145 -1.76 -6.95 -14.36
N LYS A 146 -0.65 -7.33 -15.02
CA LYS A 146 0.57 -7.82 -14.37
C LYS A 146 1.28 -6.80 -13.48
N ILE A 147 1.04 -5.49 -13.68
CA ILE A 147 1.62 -4.48 -12.78
C ILE A 147 0.95 -4.46 -11.41
N PHE A 148 -0.28 -4.98 -11.32
CA PHE A 148 -1.03 -4.99 -10.09
C PHE A 148 -0.67 -6.23 -9.27
N PHE A 149 -0.43 -6.01 -7.98
CA PHE A 149 -0.23 -7.08 -7.03
C PHE A 149 -1.49 -7.98 -6.99
N SER A 150 -1.32 -9.26 -7.29
CA SER A 150 -2.43 -10.18 -7.52
C SER A 150 -2.99 -10.78 -6.23
N LEU A 151 -2.19 -10.96 -5.19
CA LEU A 151 -2.62 -11.60 -3.94
C LEU A 151 -3.49 -10.67 -3.09
N ASP A 152 -4.40 -11.25 -2.31
CA ASP A 152 -5.30 -10.51 -1.42
C ASP A 152 -4.69 -10.27 -0.03
N ASN A 153 -3.50 -10.80 0.20
CA ASN A 153 -2.72 -10.53 1.38
C ASN A 153 -1.25 -10.32 1.03
N MET A 154 -0.58 -9.53 1.85
CA MET A 154 0.86 -9.31 1.80
C MET A 154 1.43 -9.41 3.20
N LEU A 155 2.58 -10.06 3.31
CA LEU A 155 3.34 -10.17 4.57
C LEU A 155 4.52 -9.20 4.51
N ILE A 156 4.66 -8.37 5.53
CA ILE A 156 5.80 -7.48 5.72
C ILE A 156 6.47 -7.86 7.04
N LEU A 157 7.80 -7.97 7.04
CA LEU A 157 8.54 -8.13 8.29
C LEU A 157 8.53 -6.80 9.04
N TYR A 158 8.18 -6.83 10.31
CA TYR A 158 8.09 -5.63 11.14
C TYR A 158 9.43 -4.89 11.23
N GLU A 159 10.54 -5.63 11.19
CA GLU A 159 11.89 -5.10 11.19
C GLU A 159 12.18 -4.27 9.91
N GLN A 160 11.61 -4.66 8.76
CA GLN A 160 11.70 -3.88 7.53
C GLN A 160 10.94 -2.56 7.69
N LEU A 161 9.69 -2.61 8.18
CA LEU A 161 8.91 -1.41 8.46
C LEU A 161 9.66 -0.47 9.43
N TYR A 162 10.16 -1.02 10.53
CA TYR A 162 10.86 -0.26 11.56
C TYR A 162 12.13 0.42 11.01
N SER A 163 12.83 -0.23 10.08
CA SER A 163 13.99 0.36 9.40
C SER A 163 13.59 1.54 8.53
N LEU A 164 12.47 1.44 7.80
CA LEU A 164 11.93 2.51 6.95
C LEU A 164 11.50 3.75 7.75
N VAL A 165 10.84 3.52 8.89
CA VAL A 165 10.45 4.60 9.81
C VAL A 165 11.69 5.27 10.43
N LYS A 166 12.74 4.49 10.74
CA LYS A 166 13.98 5.05 11.29
C LYS A 166 14.77 5.88 10.27
N SER A 167 14.83 5.46 9.01
CA SER A 167 15.51 6.24 7.97
C SER A 167 14.80 7.57 7.70
N SER A 168 13.46 7.59 7.68
CA SER A 168 12.70 8.83 7.42
C SER A 168 12.82 9.89 8.52
N ILE A 169 13.20 9.49 9.74
CA ILE A 169 13.48 10.40 10.86
C ILE A 169 14.90 11.00 10.75
N LYS A 170 15.87 10.28 10.18
CA LYS A 170 17.26 10.77 10.06
C LYS A 170 17.46 11.80 8.94
N ASP A 171 16.56 11.82 7.96
CA ASP A 171 16.60 12.74 6.81
C ASP A 171 15.78 14.03 7.05
N LYS A 172 15.33 14.28 8.29
CA LYS A 172 14.70 15.54 8.75
C LYS A 172 15.66 16.32 9.64
#